data_AF-A0A5R2N0B2-F1
#
_entry.id   AF-A0A5R2N0B2-F1
#
_cell.length_a   1.000
_cell.length_b   1.000
_cell.length_c   1.000
_cell.angle_alpha   90.00
_cell.angle_beta   90.00
_cell.angle_gamma   90.00
#
_symmetry.space_group_name_H-M   'P 1'
#
loop_
_entity.id
_entity.type
_entity.pdbx_description
1 polymer ?
#
loop_
_entity_poly.entity_id
_entity_poly.type
_entity_poly.pdbx_seq_one_letter_code
_entity_poly.pdbx_strand_id
1 'polypeptide(L)'
;MTKTLRKSLRKFAIAIPLLALGFYFIPMLTTIFIVCGVIDVLRNNRKDLALFSGYFLGNGLFTWLLSPFNLLVDLLCYRNPGVWKLEQFPADYQREVNEVLDVFKARKDEIIADIDANFGTG
;
A
#
# COMPACT_ATOMS: atom_id res chain seq x y z
N MET A 1 23.64 25.50 1.62
CA MET A 1 23.05 24.13 1.51
C MET A 1 21.62 24.18 2.02
N THR A 2 20.62 23.76 1.26
CA THR A 2 19.21 23.76 1.71
C THR A 2 18.98 22.68 2.79
N LYS A 3 18.04 22.91 3.71
CA LYS A 3 17.73 21.95 4.82
C LYS A 3 17.38 20.55 4.28
N THR A 4 16.65 20.50 3.17
CA THR A 4 16.29 19.26 2.45
C THR A 4 17.50 18.53 1.92
N LEU A 5 18.45 19.23 1.28
CA LEU A 5 19.68 18.64 0.77
C LEU A 5 20.54 18.04 1.89
N ARG A 6 20.68 18.74 3.02
CA ARG A 6 21.40 18.24 4.21
C ARG A 6 20.76 16.96 4.77
N LYS A 7 19.43 16.90 4.83
CA LYS A 7 18.69 15.73 5.31
C LYS A 7 18.90 14.53 4.38
N SER A 8 18.82 14.72 3.07
CA SER A 8 19.06 13.66 2.09
C SER A 8 20.50 13.15 2.16
N LEU A 9 21.49 14.03 2.19
CA LEU A 9 22.90 13.64 2.31
C LEU A 9 23.17 12.80 3.56
N ARG A 10 22.58 13.15 4.71
CA ARG A 10 22.70 12.33 5.93
C ARG A 10 22.14 10.92 5.75
N LYS A 11 21.02 10.76 5.02
CA LYS A 11 20.45 9.43 4.75
C LYS A 11 21.40 8.58 3.91
N PHE A 12 21.95 9.14 2.84
CA PHE A 12 22.91 8.44 1.98
C PHE A 12 24.23 8.13 2.69
N ALA A 13 24.72 9.05 3.52
CA ALA A 13 25.94 8.86 4.30
C ALA A 13 25.85 7.71 5.31
N ILE A 14 24.64 7.29 5.70
CA ILE A 14 24.41 6.12 6.57
C ILE A 14 24.15 4.87 5.72
N ALA A 15 23.28 4.97 4.72
CA ALA A 15 22.87 3.83 3.91
C ALA A 15 24.04 3.22 3.11
N ILE A 16 24.91 4.06 2.52
CA ILE A 16 26.02 3.60 1.67
C ILE A 16 27.04 2.78 2.47
N PRO A 17 27.61 3.27 3.60
CA PRO A 17 28.52 2.46 4.39
C PRO A 17 27.88 1.19 4.95
N LEU A 18 26.61 1.25 5.36
CA LEU A 18 25.90 0.09 5.88
C LEU A 18 25.74 -1.00 4.80
N LEU A 19 25.37 -0.61 3.58
CA LEU A 19 25.33 -1.53 2.44
C LEU A 19 26.72 -2.06 2.07
N ALA A 20 27.75 -1.21 2.08
CA ALA A 20 29.11 -1.63 1.78
C ALA A 20 29.62 -2.67 2.80
N LEU A 21 29.38 -2.44 4.09
CA LEU A 21 29.69 -3.40 5.15
C LEU A 21 28.88 -4.69 5.00
N GLY A 22 27.59 -4.59 4.68
CA GLY A 22 26.74 -5.75 4.41
C GLY A 22 27.27 -6.61 3.27
N PHE A 23 27.62 -5.99 2.13
CA PHE A 23 28.20 -6.71 1.01
C PHE A 23 29.59 -7.28 1.29
N TYR A 24 30.37 -6.63 2.15
CA TYR A 24 31.69 -7.12 2.53
C TYR A 24 31.62 -8.35 3.45
N PHE A 25 30.81 -8.32 4.50
CA PHE A 25 30.76 -9.39 5.50
C PHE A 25 29.74 -10.50 5.18
N ILE A 26 28.59 -10.14 4.64
CA ILE A 26 27.44 -11.03 4.44
C ILE A 26 26.77 -10.79 3.06
N PRO A 27 27.49 -10.98 1.94
CA PRO A 27 27.01 -10.61 0.61
C PRO A 27 25.71 -11.30 0.21
N MET A 28 25.59 -12.61 0.45
CA MET A 28 24.37 -13.34 0.09
C MET A 28 23.15 -12.85 0.88
N LEU A 29 23.29 -12.68 2.20
CA LEU A 29 22.19 -12.20 3.03
C LEU A 29 21.79 -10.77 2.66
N THR A 30 22.77 -9.91 2.40
CA THR A 30 22.54 -8.53 1.95
C THR A 30 21.78 -8.51 0.62
N THR A 31 22.17 -9.33 -0.36
CA THR A 31 21.45 -9.45 -1.63
C THR A 31 20.00 -9.92 -1.42
N ILE A 32 19.76 -10.94 -0.57
CA ILE A 32 18.42 -11.42 -0.26
C ILE A 32 17.56 -10.29 0.31
N PHE A 33 18.07 -9.55 1.29
CA PHE A 33 17.34 -8.44 1.90
C PHE A 33 17.05 -7.32 0.90
N ILE A 34 18.01 -6.98 0.02
CA ILE A 34 17.77 -5.99 -1.04
C ILE A 34 16.66 -6.46 -1.97
N VAL A 35 16.69 -7.71 -2.42
CA VAL A 35 15.66 -8.29 -3.29
C VAL A 35 14.29 -8.28 -2.58
N CYS A 36 14.22 -8.68 -1.31
CA CYS A 36 12.99 -8.59 -0.51
C CYS A 36 12.47 -7.14 -0.45
N GLY A 37 13.34 -6.17 -0.17
CA GLY A 37 12.96 -4.76 -0.14
C GLY A 37 12.44 -4.26 -1.48
N VAL A 38 13.05 -4.70 -2.60
CA VAL A 38 12.62 -4.33 -3.94
C VAL A 38 11.23 -4.92 -4.24
N ILE A 39 11.01 -6.21 -3.95
CA ILE A 39 9.69 -6.84 -4.12
C ILE A 39 8.63 -6.14 -3.25
N ASP A 40 8.99 -5.79 -2.01
CA ASP A 40 8.12 -5.08 -1.07
C ASP A 40 7.75 -3.67 -1.57
N VAL A 41 8.64 -2.97 -2.26
CA VAL A 41 8.28 -1.73 -2.97
C VAL A 41 7.39 -2.03 -4.19
N LEU A 42 7.74 -3.05 -4.99
CA LEU A 42 7.07 -3.34 -6.25
C LEU A 42 5.62 -3.84 -6.10
N ARG A 43 5.27 -4.48 -4.98
CA ARG A 43 3.88 -4.90 -4.69
C ARG A 43 2.92 -3.72 -4.51
N ASN A 44 3.42 -2.51 -4.26
CA ASN A 44 2.59 -1.33 -4.11
C ASN A 44 2.12 -0.78 -5.47
N ASN A 45 0.87 -0.30 -5.53
CA ASN A 45 0.29 0.26 -6.76
C ASN A 45 0.98 1.56 -7.20
N ARG A 46 1.41 2.42 -6.25
CA ARG A 46 2.21 3.62 -6.55
C ARG A 46 3.69 3.33 -6.31
N LYS A 47 4.50 3.38 -7.36
CA LYS A 47 5.94 3.11 -7.31
C LYS A 47 6.74 4.40 -7.51
N ASP A 48 6.59 5.35 -6.60
CA ASP A 48 7.27 6.64 -6.69
C ASP A 48 8.60 6.66 -5.89
N LEU A 49 9.40 7.70 -6.13
CA LEU A 49 10.68 7.90 -5.43
C LEU A 49 10.48 8.14 -3.92
N ALA A 50 9.31 8.62 -3.52
CA ALA A 50 8.99 8.84 -2.11
C ALA A 50 8.83 7.50 -1.38
N LEU A 51 8.13 6.53 -1.99
CA LEU A 51 8.00 5.17 -1.48
C LEU A 51 9.38 4.50 -1.39
N PHE A 52 10.19 4.59 -2.44
CA PHE A 52 11.54 4.01 -2.43
C PHE A 52 12.41 4.61 -1.31
N SER A 53 12.37 5.93 -1.13
CA SER A 53 13.07 6.59 -0.01
C SER A 53 12.51 6.17 1.35
N GLY A 54 11.21 5.90 1.44
CA GLY A 54 10.55 5.39 2.63
C GLY A 54 10.94 3.97 3.02
N TYR A 55 11.44 3.16 2.07
CA TYR A 55 11.96 1.81 2.34
C TYR A 55 13.47 1.80 2.55
N PHE A 56 14.25 2.46 1.69
CA PHE A 56 15.71 2.28 1.68
C PHE A 56 16.52 3.38 2.37
N LEU A 57 15.89 4.49 2.78
CA LEU A 57 16.63 5.68 3.23
C LEU A 57 16.07 6.29 4.53
N GLY A 58 16.98 6.67 5.44
CA GLY A 58 16.61 7.33 6.71
C GLY A 58 15.84 6.37 7.63
N ASN A 59 14.67 6.80 8.14
CA ASN A 59 13.84 5.97 9.03
C ASN A 59 13.30 4.70 8.35
N GLY A 60 13.36 4.62 7.02
CA GLY A 60 12.92 3.46 6.24
C GLY A 60 13.78 2.21 6.39
N LEU A 61 15.03 2.34 6.84
CA LEU A 61 15.96 1.21 6.95
C LEU A 61 15.41 0.05 7.79
N PHE A 62 14.63 0.33 8.84
CA PHE A 62 13.94 -0.71 9.61
C PHE A 62 12.83 -1.40 8.81
N THR A 63 12.08 -0.64 8.01
CA THR A 63 11.08 -1.19 7.09
C THR A 63 11.72 -2.12 6.07
N TRP A 64 12.87 -1.74 5.52
CA TRP A 64 13.66 -2.62 4.64
C TRP A 64 14.13 -3.89 5.35
N LEU A 65 14.65 -3.77 6.58
CA LEU A 65 15.06 -4.93 7.38
C LEU A 65 13.88 -5.90 7.65
N LEU A 66 12.67 -5.38 7.77
CA LEU A 66 11.45 -6.19 7.95
C LEU A 66 10.88 -6.74 6.64
N SER A 67 11.39 -6.34 5.46
CA SER A 67 10.83 -6.78 4.17
C SER A 67 10.75 -8.30 3.98
N PRO A 68 11.70 -9.15 4.45
CA PRO A 68 11.54 -10.60 4.34
C PRO A 68 10.36 -11.11 5.18
N PHE A 69 10.15 -10.53 6.36
CA PHE A 69 9.01 -10.86 7.22
C PHE A 69 7.70 -10.39 6.59
N ASN A 70 7.66 -9.19 6.00
CA ASN A 70 6.48 -8.68 5.30
C ASN A 70 6.07 -9.60 4.15
N LEU A 71 7.04 -10.04 3.33
CA LEU A 71 6.77 -10.94 2.22
C LEU A 71 6.40 -12.35 2.69
N LEU A 72 6.94 -12.81 3.82
CA LEU A 72 6.53 -14.08 4.42
C LEU A 72 5.07 -14.01 4.90
N VAL A 73 4.65 -12.89 5.49
CA VAL A 73 3.25 -12.68 5.86
C VAL A 73 2.36 -12.67 4.62
N ASP A 74 2.78 -12.05 3.51
CA ASP A 74 2.03 -12.08 2.25
C ASP A 74 1.81 -13.51 1.72
N LEU A 75 2.78 -14.42 1.91
CA LEU A 75 2.65 -15.82 1.51
C LEU A 75 1.68 -16.60 2.40
N LEU A 76 1.55 -16.21 3.67
CA LEU A 76 0.67 -16.87 4.64
C LEU A 76 -0.75 -16.33 4.61
N CYS A 77 -0.92 -15.06 4.23
CA CYS A 77 -2.22 -14.41 4.20
C CYS A 77 -3.00 -14.70 2.90
N TYR A 78 -4.33 -14.73 3.01
CA TYR A 78 -5.19 -14.75 1.83
C TYR A 78 -5.00 -13.47 1.01
N ARG A 79 -4.99 -13.62 -0.32
CA ARG A 79 -4.88 -12.47 -1.22
C ARG A 79 -6.06 -11.53 -1.01
N ASN A 80 -5.80 -10.31 -0.55
CA ASN A 80 -6.80 -9.25 -0.48
C ASN A 80 -6.75 -8.42 -1.78
N PRO A 81 -7.80 -8.44 -2.63
CA PRO A 81 -7.84 -7.65 -3.85
C PRO A 81 -7.95 -6.14 -3.61
N GLY A 82 -8.22 -5.70 -2.37
CA GLY A 82 -8.39 -4.30 -1.99
C GLY A 82 -9.73 -3.70 -2.44
N VAL A 83 -10.19 -4.05 -3.64
CA VAL A 83 -11.52 -3.76 -4.16
C VAL A 83 -12.23 -5.07 -4.45
N TRP A 84 -13.33 -5.31 -3.75
CA TRP A 84 -14.16 -6.50 -3.92
C TRP A 84 -15.32 -6.19 -4.87
N LYS A 85 -15.57 -7.10 -5.81
CA LYS A 85 -16.79 -7.08 -6.63
C LYS A 85 -17.89 -7.86 -5.95
N LEU A 86 -19.14 -7.51 -6.24
CA LEU A 86 -20.31 -8.15 -5.61
C LEU A 86 -20.31 -9.67 -5.82
N GLU A 87 -19.96 -10.11 -7.04
CA GLU A 87 -19.94 -11.53 -7.42
C GLU A 87 -18.92 -12.37 -6.63
N GLN A 88 -17.96 -11.72 -5.93
CA GLN A 88 -16.94 -12.40 -5.14
C GLN A 88 -17.40 -12.74 -3.72
N PHE A 89 -18.57 -12.24 -3.29
CA PHE A 89 -19.11 -12.52 -1.97
C PHE A 89 -19.97 -13.81 -1.96
N PRO A 90 -20.20 -14.44 -0.80
CA PRO A 90 -21.22 -15.47 -0.64
C PRO A 90 -22.61 -15.02 -1.12
N ALA A 91 -23.41 -15.97 -1.62
CA ALA A 91 -24.73 -15.69 -2.19
C ALA A 91 -25.67 -14.94 -1.24
N ASP A 92 -25.59 -15.21 0.07
CA ASP A 92 -26.42 -14.52 1.07
C ASP A 92 -26.08 -13.02 1.16
N TYR A 93 -24.80 -12.66 1.12
CA TYR A 93 -24.38 -11.25 1.14
C TYR A 93 -24.72 -10.56 -0.18
N GLN A 94 -24.60 -11.27 -1.30
CA GLN A 94 -25.04 -10.75 -2.59
C GLN A 94 -26.54 -10.44 -2.58
N ARG A 95 -27.36 -11.33 -2.02
CA ARG A 95 -28.82 -11.13 -1.91
C ARG A 95 -29.13 -9.87 -1.10
N GLU A 96 -28.53 -9.73 0.08
CA GLU A 96 -28.77 -8.58 0.96
C GLU A 96 -28.41 -7.26 0.29
N VAL A 97 -27.24 -7.18 -0.34
CA VAL A 97 -26.81 -5.98 -1.08
C VAL A 97 -27.75 -5.68 -2.24
N ASN A 98 -28.15 -6.70 -3.01
CA ASN A 98 -29.07 -6.51 -4.13
C ASN A 98 -30.46 -6.06 -3.68
N GLU A 99 -30.98 -6.57 -2.56
CA GLU A 99 -32.27 -6.16 -2.01
C GLU A 99 -32.26 -4.66 -1.67
N VAL A 100 -31.22 -4.18 -0.99
CA VAL A 100 -31.05 -2.75 -0.69
C VAL A 100 -30.94 -1.92 -1.97
N LEU A 101 -30.16 -2.38 -2.95
CA LEU A 101 -30.02 -1.71 -4.24
C LEU A 101 -31.33 -1.65 -5.01
N ASP A 102 -32.16 -2.69 -4.95
CA ASP A 102 -33.42 -2.76 -5.66
C ASP A 102 -34.48 -1.88 -5.01
N VAL A 103 -34.53 -1.81 -3.67
CA VAL A 103 -35.36 -0.82 -2.96
C VAL A 103 -34.95 0.61 -3.35
N PHE A 104 -33.65 0.89 -3.43
CA PHE A 104 -33.15 2.20 -3.84
C PHE A 104 -33.54 2.53 -5.28
N LYS A 105 -33.42 1.58 -6.22
CA LYS A 105 -33.85 1.78 -7.62
C LYS A 105 -35.35 2.00 -7.72
N ALA A 106 -36.15 1.24 -6.97
CA ALA A 106 -37.60 1.35 -6.98
C ALA A 106 -38.09 2.71 -6.44
N ARG A 107 -37.37 3.27 -5.46
CA ARG A 107 -37.70 4.57 -4.84
C ARG A 107 -36.83 5.72 -5.33
N LYS A 108 -36.12 5.55 -6.45
CA LYS A 108 -35.14 6.50 -6.94
C LYS A 108 -35.69 7.92 -7.09
N ASP A 109 -36.88 8.06 -7.67
CA ASP A 109 -37.47 9.37 -7.95
C ASP A 109 -37.87 10.11 -6.65
N GLU A 110 -38.37 9.38 -5.65
CA GLU A 110 -38.69 9.91 -4.32
C GLU A 110 -37.42 10.39 -3.60
N ILE A 111 -36.34 9.60 -3.67
CA ILE A 111 -35.06 9.92 -3.04
C ILE A 111 -34.42 11.14 -3.70
N ILE A 112 -34.46 11.25 -5.04
CA ILE A 112 -33.94 12.42 -5.76
C ILE A 112 -34.75 13.67 -5.38
N ALA A 113 -36.08 13.57 -5.35
CA ALA A 113 -36.94 14.69 -4.98
C ALA A 113 -36.66 15.19 -3.55
N ASP A 114 -36.43 14.28 -2.60
CA ASP A 114 -36.07 14.63 -1.21
C ASP A 114 -34.68 15.27 -1.11
N ILE A 115 -33.70 14.79 -1.88
CA ILE A 115 -32.36 15.39 -1.94
C ILE A 115 -32.43 16.81 -2.52
N ASP A 116 -33.15 17.01 -3.63
CA ASP A 116 -33.30 18.31 -4.27
C ASP A 116 -34.02 19.31 -3.35
N ALA A 117 -35.02 18.86 -2.60
CA ALA A 117 -35.77 19.68 -1.65
C ALA A 117 -34.93 20.13 -0.45
N ASN A 118 -34.04 19.28 0.06
CA ASN A 118 -33.28 19.54 1.29
C ASN A 118 -31.88 20.12 1.05
N PHE A 119 -31.27 19.85 -0.11
CA PHE A 119 -29.88 20.24 -0.39
C PHE A 119 -29.75 21.22 -1.57
N GLY A 120 -30.83 21.50 -2.30
CA GLY A 120 -30.84 22.37 -3.46
C GLY A 120 -30.13 21.74 -4.67
N THR A 121 -30.65 21.99 -5.86
CA THR A 121 -30.02 21.58 -7.12
C THR A 121 -28.61 22.17 -7.22
N GLY A 122 -27.59 21.31 -7.28
CA GLY A 122 -26.25 21.70 -7.72
C GLY A 122 -26.25 22.11 -9.19
#